data_AF-A0A2D0LBM3-F1
#
_entry.id   AF-A0A2D0LBM3-F1
#
_cell.length_a   1.000
_cell.length_b   1.000
_cell.length_c   1.000
_cell.angle_alpha   90.00
_cell.angle_beta   90.00
_cell.angle_gamma   90.00
#
_symmetry.space_group_name_H-M   'P 1'
#
loop_
_entity.id
_entity.type
_entity.pdbx_description
1 polymer ?
#
loop_
_entity_poly.entity_id
_entity_poly.type
_entity_poly.pdbx_seq_one_letter_code
_entity_poly.pdbx_strand_id
1 'polypeptide(L)' 'MRNDLHRWKKEASKEDWSSLAQIVGTSIGYLNLIAGGFRRASPDMASRIEDGTRKFSRLSPVKKENLIFINSQTKHVS' A
#
# COMPACT_ATOMS: atom_id res chain seq x y z
N MET A 1 -3.70 -3.86 12.24
CA MET A 1 -3.01 -2.67 11.69
C MET A 1 -3.47 -2.49 10.26
N ARG A 2 -4.05 -1.34 9.91
CA ARG A 2 -4.36 -0.97 8.52
C ARG A 2 -3.43 0.19 8.16
N ASN A 3 -2.64 0.04 7.09
CA ASN A 3 -1.88 1.15 6.53
C ASN A 3 -2.68 1.83 5.41
N ASP A 4 -2.19 2.95 4.92
CA ASP A 4 -2.85 3.75 3.87
C ASP A 4 -3.05 2.96 2.56
N LEU A 5 -2.15 2.01 2.26
CA LEU A 5 -2.33 1.10 1.12
C LEU A 5 -3.52 0.14 1.31
N HIS A 6 -3.84 -0.25 2.56
CA HIS A 6 -5.05 -1.02 2.85
C HIS A 6 -6.32 -0.23 2.55
N ARG A 7 -6.34 1.08 2.86
CA ARG A 7 -7.44 1.98 2.51
C ARG A 7 -7.58 2.03 1.00
N TRP A 8 -6.49 2.33 0.29
CA TRP A 8 -6.48 2.42 -1.17
C TRP A 8 -7.01 1.14 -1.83
N LYS A 9 -6.56 -0.03 -1.36
CA LYS A 9 -7.04 -1.34 -1.86
C LYS A 9 -8.56 -1.52 -1.75
N LYS A 10 -9.20 -0.96 -0.71
CA LYS A 10 -10.65 -1.08 -0.51
C LYS A 10 -11.46 -0.18 -1.43
N GLU A 11 -10.90 0.97 -1.80
CA GLU A 11 -11.53 1.95 -2.69
C GLU A 11 -11.30 1.59 -4.17
N ALA A 12 -10.19 0.90 -4.45
CA ALA A 12 -9.83 0.41 -5.77
C ALA A 12 -10.70 -0.75 -6.24
N SER A 13 -10.87 -0.87 -7.56
CA SER A 13 -11.41 -2.09 -8.18
C SER A 13 -10.34 -3.18 -8.20
N LYS A 14 -10.74 -4.41 -8.56
CA LYS A 14 -9.78 -5.52 -8.73
C LYS A 14 -8.79 -5.23 -9.87
N GLU A 15 -9.28 -4.60 -10.92
CA GLU A 15 -8.52 -4.20 -12.11
C GLU A 15 -7.49 -3.11 -11.76
N ASP A 16 -7.89 -2.12 -10.98
CA ASP A 16 -6.98 -1.06 -10.51
C ASP A 16 -5.90 -1.63 -9.59
N TRP A 17 -6.26 -2.58 -8.72
CA TRP A 17 -5.29 -3.24 -7.85
C TRP A 17 -4.27 -4.06 -8.64
N SER A 18 -4.72 -4.78 -9.67
CA SER A 18 -3.86 -5.52 -10.59
C SER A 18 -2.94 -4.57 -11.38
N SER A 19 -3.51 -3.49 -11.91
CA SER A 19 -2.79 -2.47 -12.67
C SER A 19 -1.73 -1.76 -11.81
N LEU A 20 -2.05 -1.46 -10.55
CA LEU A 20 -1.09 -0.89 -9.62
C LEU A 20 0.10 -1.84 -9.41
N ALA A 21 -0.15 -3.14 -9.20
CA ALA A 21 0.92 -4.12 -9.04
C ALA A 21 1.88 -4.14 -10.25
N GLN A 22 1.34 -4.06 -11.46
CA GLN A 22 2.14 -3.95 -12.69
C GLN A 22 2.94 -2.65 -12.75
N ILE A 23 2.30 -1.51 -12.48
CA ILE A 23 2.94 -0.17 -12.51
C ILE A 23 4.10 -0.10 -11.51
N VAL A 24 3.90 -0.59 -10.30
CA VAL A 24 4.94 -0.58 -9.25
C VAL A 24 5.95 -1.72 -9.42
N GLY A 25 5.80 -2.57 -10.44
CA GLY A 25 6.70 -3.67 -10.77
C GLY A 25 6.80 -4.73 -9.68
N THR A 26 5.66 -5.16 -9.13
CA THR A 26 5.59 -6.23 -8.12
C THR A 26 4.42 -7.17 -8.39
N SER A 27 4.30 -8.24 -7.59
CA SER A 27 3.16 -9.15 -7.69
C SER A 27 1.98 -8.66 -6.84
N ILE A 28 0.76 -9.01 -7.26
CA ILE A 28 -0.46 -8.77 -6.46
C ILE A 28 -0.30 -9.38 -5.05
N GLY A 29 0.33 -10.55 -4.95
CA GLY A 29 0.61 -11.22 -3.68
C GLY A 29 1.50 -10.40 -2.76
N TYR A 30 2.62 -9.86 -3.27
CA TYR A 30 3.51 -9.02 -2.47
C TYR A 30 2.84 -7.72 -2.04
N LEU A 31 2.09 -7.09 -2.95
CA LEU A 31 1.31 -5.90 -2.66
C LEU A 31 0.23 -6.16 -1.59
N ASN A 32 -0.39 -7.33 -1.60
CA ASN A 32 -1.33 -7.77 -0.56
C ASN A 32 -0.67 -7.91 0.82
N LEU A 33 0.56 -8.43 0.88
CA LEU A 33 1.30 -8.53 2.13
C LEU A 33 1.62 -7.14 2.71
N ILE A 34 1.97 -6.18 1.86
CA ILE A 34 2.18 -4.78 2.28
C ILE A 34 0.86 -4.18 2.76
N ALA A 35 -0.21 -4.26 1.99
CA ALA A 35 -1.53 -3.73 2.36
C ALA A 35 -2.10 -4.40 3.62
N GLY A 36 -1.76 -5.67 3.88
CA GLY A 36 -2.13 -6.39 5.09
C GLY A 36 -1.27 -6.04 6.31
N GLY A 37 -0.16 -5.30 6.13
CA GLY A 37 0.80 -5.00 7.18
C GLY A 37 1.69 -6.20 7.57
N PHE A 38 1.67 -7.29 6.80
CA PHE A 38 2.53 -8.46 7.00
C PHE A 38 3.96 -8.24 6.48
N ARG A 39 4.13 -7.28 5.57
CA ARG A 39 5.43 -6.80 5.08
C ARG A 39 5.47 -5.29 5.18
N ARG A 40 6.63 -4.76 5.55
CA ARG A 40 6.93 -3.33 5.43
C ARG A 40 7.49 -3.06 4.03
N ALA A 41 6.99 -2.03 3.37
CA ALA A 41 7.57 -1.57 2.11
C ALA A 41 8.96 -0.98 2.37
N SER A 42 9.93 -1.26 1.50
CA SER A 42 11.18 -0.49 1.47
C SER A 42 10.90 0.97 1.05
N PRO A 43 11.80 1.93 1.34
CA PRO A 43 11.62 3.32 0.90
C PRO A 43 11.41 3.46 -0.62
N ASP A 44 12.13 2.66 -1.41
CA ASP A 44 11.97 2.59 -2.87
C ASP A 44 10.57 2.08 -3.26
N MET A 45 10.16 0.93 -2.70
CA MET A 45 8.83 0.36 -2.96
C MET A 45 7.71 1.32 -2.54
N ALA A 46 7.85 1.99 -1.40
CA ALA A 46 6.87 2.95 -0.92
C ALA A 46 6.76 4.17 -1.86
N SER A 47 7.89 4.65 -2.40
CA SER A 47 7.91 5.73 -3.40
C SER A 47 7.24 5.30 -4.70
N ARG A 48 7.55 4.10 -5.20
CA ARG A 48 6.90 3.53 -6.40
C ARG A 48 5.40 3.36 -6.21
N ILE A 49 4.95 2.95 -5.02
CA ILE A 49 3.52 2.86 -4.68
C ILE A 49 2.87 4.23 -4.68
N GLU A 50 3.48 5.24 -4.06
CA GLU A 50 2.95 6.61 -4.11
C GLU A 50 2.81 7.09 -5.56
N ASP A 51 3.87 7.01 -6.36
CA ASP A 51 3.87 7.43 -7.76
C ASP A 51 2.88 6.63 -8.62
N GLY A 52 2.76 5.33 -8.35
CA GLY A 52 1.79 4.45 -9.01
C GLY A 52 0.35 4.85 -8.71
N THR A 53 0.05 5.13 -7.44
CA THR A 53 -1.31 5.52 -7.02
C THR A 53 -1.72 6.91 -7.51
N ARG A 54 -0.77 7.83 -7.74
CA ARG A 54 -1.03 9.15 -8.37
C ARG A 54 -1.59 9.03 -9.79
N LYS A 55 -1.41 7.89 -10.48
CA LYS A 55 -1.96 7.67 -11.83
C LYS A 55 -3.46 7.39 -11.83
N PHE A 56 -4.07 7.13 -10.68
CA PHE A 56 -5.49 6.82 -10.55
C PHE A 56 -6.25 8.03 -10.02
N SER A 57 -6.68 8.93 -10.92
CA SER A 57 -7.30 10.22 -10.57
C SER A 57 -8.55 10.13 -9.68
N ARG A 58 -9.24 8.98 -9.69
CA ARG A 58 -10.45 8.72 -8.88
C ARG A 58 -10.16 8.33 -7.42
N LEU A 59 -8.91 8.03 -7.08
CA LEU A 59 -8.50 7.53 -5.76
C LEU A 59 -7.50 8.48 -5.12
N SER A 60 -7.66 8.74 -3.82
CA SER A 60 -6.67 9.55 -3.09
C SER A 60 -5.34 8.79 -3.00
N PRO A 61 -4.23 9.32 -3.52
CA PRO A 61 -2.95 8.62 -3.57
C PRO A 61 -2.46 8.18 -2.20
N VAL A 62 -1.73 7.07 -2.16
CA VAL A 62 -1.08 6.58 -0.94
C VAL A 62 0.15 7.44 -0.67
N LYS A 63 0.35 7.86 0.58
CA LYS A 63 1.60 8.52 0.98
C LYS A 63 2.65 7.49 1.39
N LYS A 64 3.85 7.58 0.85
CA LYS A 64 4.95 6.65 1.17
C LYS A 64 5.30 6.62 2.66
N GLU A 65 5.20 7.77 3.34
CA GLU A 65 5.45 7.88 4.78
C GLU A 65 4.53 6.97 5.58
N ASN A 66 3.27 6.82 5.14
CA ASN A 66 2.27 5.96 5.79
C ASN A 66 2.55 4.46 5.59
N LEU A 67 3.46 4.09 4.69
CA LEU A 67 3.89 2.71 4.45
C LEU A 67 5.17 2.36 5.21
N ILE A 68 6.02 3.36 5.45
CA ILE A 68 7.31 3.23 6.14
C ILE A 68 7.12 3.37 7.65
N PHE A 69 6.43 4.44 8.07
CA PHE A 69 6.23 4.83 9.47
C PHE A 69 4.88 4.32 10.00
N ILE A 70 4.60 3.04 9.79
CA ILE A 70 3.40 2.43 10.38
C ILE A 70 3.58 2.47 11.90
N ASN A 71 2.79 3.32 12.58
CA ASN A 71 2.70 3.32 14.03
C ASN A 71 2.33 1.91 14.48
N SER A 72 3.32 1.19 14.99
CA SER A 72 3.10 0.01 15.80
C SER A 72 2.39 0.50 17.05
N GLN A 73 1.06 0.53 17.04
CA GLN A 73 0.34 0.43 18.30
C GLN A 73 0.74 -0.92 18.87
N THR A 74 1.64 -0.85 19.85
CA THR A 74 2.04 -1.91 20.74
C THR A 74 0.80 -2.72 21.05
N LYS A 75 0.80 -4.01 20.69
CA LYS A 75 -0.17 -4.92 21.28
C LYS A 75 0.06 -4.80 22.78
N HIS A 76 -0.82 -4.11 23.51
CA HIS A 76 -0.95 -4.34 24.93
C HIS A 76 -1.36 -5.80 25.05
N VAL A 77 -0.37 -6.62 25.39
CA VAL A 77 -0.59 -7.99 25.85
C VAL A 77 -1.17 -7.80 27.24
N SER A 78 -2.51 -7.87 27.34
CA SER A 78 -3.20 -8.06 28.61
C SER A 78 -2.90 -9.45 29.16
#